data_AF-A0A521HWL4-F1
#
_entry.id   AF-A0A521HWL4-F1
#
_cell.length_a   1.000
_cell.length_b   1.000
_cell.length_c   1.000
_cell.angle_alpha   90.00
_cell.angle_beta   90.00
_cell.angle_gamma   90.00
#
_symmetry.space_group_name_H-M   'P 1'
#
loop_
_entity.id
_entity.type
_entity.pdbx_description
1 polymer ?
#
loop_
_entity_poly.entity_id
_entity_poly.type
_entity_poly.pdbx_seq_one_letter_code
_entity_poly.pdbx_strand_id
1 'polypeptide(L)'
;MENSSGDDFLFSLRGHREVHLPEFPPDDTMEWNGVDYRVYHSPEGMVVSMRQGEKEHRFFAPADWKEVVCDLSFTDKNEAVFLNSFLRLAFGVTSILANRTIKIHASVTELNGKALVFLGKSGTGKSTHSRLWREFVPDCTLLNDDEPLIRVFEDEPVRVYGAPWSGSTACFRNASAEVAAFIHLYQSPENRLTRLRNVEALSSLYASAAMLRSDAGNKDRVLDVVAAVLQRVPVYRLDCRPDYEAVSLTRSLLP
;
A
#
# COMPACT_ATOMS: atom_id res chain seq x y z
N MET A 1 -3.29 -18.25 21.23
CA MET A 1 -2.35 -19.25 20.69
C MET A 1 -3.17 -20.19 19.85
N GLU A 2 -3.24 -19.95 18.55
CA GLU A 2 -3.79 -20.92 17.60
C GLU A 2 -2.60 -21.63 16.97
N ASN A 3 -2.55 -22.94 17.18
CA ASN A 3 -1.69 -23.85 16.42
C ASN A 3 -2.35 -24.06 15.05
N SER A 4 -1.72 -23.58 13.99
CA SER A 4 -2.02 -23.91 12.60
C SER A 4 -0.78 -24.58 12.01
N SER A 5 -0.83 -25.91 11.88
CA SER A 5 0.20 -26.72 11.26
C SER A 5 0.05 -26.68 9.74
N GLY A 6 1.03 -26.13 9.03
CA GLY A 6 1.39 -26.58 7.68
C GLY A 6 1.45 -25.54 6.55
N ASP A 7 0.80 -24.38 6.63
CA ASP A 7 0.66 -23.49 5.45
C ASP A 7 0.43 -21.99 5.81
N ASP A 8 1.18 -21.45 6.78
CA ASP A 8 0.93 -20.14 7.42
C ASP A 8 1.54 -18.92 6.66
N PHE A 9 1.95 -19.09 5.41
CA PHE A 9 2.61 -18.05 4.61
C PHE A 9 1.77 -17.66 3.39
N LEU A 10 1.80 -16.35 3.04
CA LEU A 10 1.17 -15.85 1.81
C LEU A 10 1.78 -16.47 0.55
N PHE A 11 3.10 -16.66 0.56
CA PHE A 11 3.88 -17.32 -0.50
C PHE A 11 5.26 -17.69 0.04
N SER A 12 5.95 -18.59 -0.66
CA SER A 12 7.39 -18.84 -0.51
C SER A 12 8.15 -18.32 -1.73
N LEU A 13 9.41 -17.93 -1.53
CA LEU A 13 10.29 -17.44 -2.60
C LEU A 13 11.55 -18.30 -2.67
N ARG A 14 11.87 -18.81 -3.87
CA ARG A 14 13.07 -19.61 -4.15
C ARG A 14 13.97 -18.92 -5.18
N GLY A 15 15.20 -18.62 -4.79
CA GLY A 15 16.24 -18.06 -5.65
C GLY A 15 17.03 -19.12 -6.41
N HIS A 16 18.00 -18.68 -7.19
CA HIS A 16 18.85 -19.53 -8.05
C HIS A 16 18.03 -20.43 -8.98
N ARG A 17 16.98 -19.87 -9.59
CA ARG A 17 16.16 -20.54 -10.58
C ARG A 17 16.14 -19.71 -11.85
N GLU A 18 16.37 -20.35 -12.98
CA GLU A 18 16.27 -19.68 -14.26
C GLU A 18 14.81 -19.33 -14.55
N VAL A 19 14.56 -18.08 -14.93
CA VAL A 19 13.24 -17.60 -15.34
C VAL A 19 13.39 -17.01 -16.74
N HIS A 20 12.69 -17.60 -17.70
CA HIS A 20 12.70 -17.13 -19.08
C HIS A 20 11.65 -16.05 -19.30
N LEU A 21 12.00 -15.05 -20.11
CA LEU A 21 11.01 -14.10 -20.59
C LEU A 21 10.16 -14.74 -21.68
N PRO A 22 8.85 -14.52 -21.68
CA PRO A 22 8.00 -14.97 -22.77
C PRO A 22 8.35 -14.28 -24.10
N GLU A 23 8.09 -14.95 -25.22
CA GLU A 23 8.36 -14.44 -26.58
C GLU A 23 7.30 -13.44 -27.11
N PHE A 24 6.42 -12.95 -26.22
CA PHE A 24 5.37 -11.98 -26.54
C PHE A 24 5.61 -10.65 -25.79
N PRO A 25 5.05 -9.51 -26.26
CA PRO A 25 5.24 -8.22 -25.59
C PRO A 25 4.63 -8.20 -24.18
N PRO A 26 5.18 -7.41 -23.24
CA PRO A 26 4.65 -7.31 -21.89
C PRO A 26 3.24 -6.70 -21.87
N ASP A 27 2.39 -7.18 -20.97
CA ASP A 27 1.05 -6.65 -20.72
C ASP A 27 1.08 -5.30 -19.99
N ASP A 28 2.13 -5.05 -19.21
CA ASP A 28 2.36 -3.76 -18.57
C ASP A 28 3.84 -3.45 -18.42
N THR A 29 4.15 -2.15 -18.48
CA THR A 29 5.49 -1.62 -18.23
C THR A 29 5.39 -0.41 -17.31
N MET A 30 6.28 -0.30 -16.33
CA MET A 30 6.38 0.90 -15.48
C MET A 30 7.80 1.14 -15.02
N GLU A 31 8.14 2.40 -14.79
CA GLU A 31 9.34 2.76 -14.03
C GLU A 31 8.90 3.21 -12.64
N TRP A 32 9.52 2.66 -11.60
CA TRP A 32 9.24 3.05 -10.24
C TRP A 32 10.49 2.96 -9.38
N ASN A 33 10.87 4.10 -8.79
CA ASN A 33 12.11 4.28 -8.02
C ASN A 33 13.38 3.84 -8.79
N GLY A 34 13.45 4.14 -10.09
CA GLY A 34 14.60 3.80 -10.93
C GLY A 34 14.73 2.30 -11.24
N VAL A 35 13.65 1.53 -11.08
CA VAL A 35 13.54 0.14 -11.56
C VAL A 35 12.50 0.11 -12.66
N ASP A 36 12.88 -0.40 -13.83
CA ASP A 36 11.98 -0.69 -14.94
C ASP A 36 11.34 -2.06 -14.73
N TYR A 37 10.02 -2.13 -14.70
CA TYR A 37 9.24 -3.35 -14.57
C TYR A 37 8.62 -3.70 -15.92
N ARG A 38 8.63 -4.99 -16.26
CA ARG A 38 7.83 -5.58 -17.33
C ARG A 38 7.06 -6.76 -16.78
N VAL A 39 5.75 -6.73 -16.97
CA VAL A 39 4.83 -7.76 -16.46
C VAL A 39 4.25 -8.53 -17.64
N TYR A 40 4.27 -9.86 -17.53
CA TYR A 40 3.74 -10.78 -18.52
C TYR A 40 2.79 -11.75 -17.82
N HIS A 41 1.60 -11.92 -18.38
CA HIS A 41 0.59 -12.87 -17.91
C HIS A 41 0.51 -14.06 -18.86
N SER A 42 0.39 -15.25 -18.28
CA SER A 42 0.10 -16.49 -19.01
C SER A 42 -0.87 -17.35 -18.19
N PRO A 43 -1.44 -18.41 -18.78
CA PRO A 43 -2.25 -19.37 -18.03
C PRO A 43 -1.48 -20.06 -16.89
N GLU A 44 -0.15 -20.13 -16.97
CA GLU A 44 0.71 -20.77 -15.96
C GLU A 44 1.00 -19.84 -14.77
N GLY A 45 0.98 -18.52 -15.00
CA GLY A 45 1.26 -17.54 -13.97
C GLY A 45 1.70 -16.19 -14.53
N MET A 46 2.46 -15.46 -13.73
CA MET A 46 2.97 -14.13 -14.04
C MET A 46 4.50 -14.12 -14.02
N VAL A 47 5.10 -13.60 -15.09
CA VAL A 47 6.54 -13.27 -15.12
C VAL A 47 6.71 -11.77 -14.90
N VAL A 48 7.63 -11.40 -14.02
CA VAL A 48 8.02 -10.01 -13.79
C VAL A 48 9.51 -9.88 -14.06
N SER A 49 9.86 -9.09 -15.07
CA SER A 49 11.24 -8.63 -15.28
C SER A 49 11.45 -7.30 -14.60
N MET A 50 12.56 -7.15 -13.89
CA MET A 50 12.97 -5.91 -13.24
C MET A 50 14.36 -5.54 -13.71
N ARG A 51 14.53 -4.33 -14.24
CA ARG A 51 15.82 -3.84 -14.72
C ARG A 51 16.21 -2.54 -14.02
N GLN A 52 17.45 -2.46 -13.55
CA GLN A 52 18.05 -1.25 -13.02
C GLN A 52 19.46 -1.09 -13.60
N GLY A 53 19.65 -0.07 -14.43
CA GLY A 53 20.88 0.09 -15.20
C GLY A 53 21.11 -1.10 -16.14
N GLU A 54 22.26 -1.75 -16.02
CA GLU A 54 22.63 -2.93 -16.82
C GLU A 54 22.16 -4.26 -16.21
N LYS A 55 21.66 -4.25 -14.96
CA LYS A 55 21.20 -5.47 -14.27
C LYS A 55 19.73 -5.71 -14.55
N GLU A 56 19.38 -6.95 -14.90
CA GLU A 56 18.00 -7.42 -15.05
C GLU A 56 17.83 -8.72 -14.26
N HIS A 57 16.72 -8.82 -13.51
CA HIS A 57 16.34 -9.99 -12.73
C HIS A 57 14.87 -10.33 -12.95
N ARG A 58 14.55 -11.61 -12.84
CA ARG A 58 13.25 -12.15 -13.24
C ARG A 58 12.64 -13.01 -12.16
N PHE A 59 11.33 -12.87 -12.03
CA PHE A 59 10.52 -13.60 -11.07
C PHE A 59 9.37 -14.27 -11.81
N PHE A 60 9.07 -15.51 -11.46
CA PHE A 60 7.87 -16.21 -11.91
C PHE A 60 7.02 -16.56 -10.71
N ALA A 61 5.78 -16.06 -10.71
CA ALA A 61 4.75 -16.40 -9.74
C ALA A 61 3.70 -17.30 -10.42
N PRO A 62 3.50 -18.54 -9.95
CA PRO A 62 2.44 -19.40 -10.49
C PRO A 62 1.06 -18.82 -10.19
N ALA A 63 0.03 -19.30 -10.89
CA ALA A 63 -1.35 -18.81 -10.73
C ALA A 63 -1.89 -18.89 -9.28
N ASP A 64 -1.41 -19.86 -8.49
CA ASP A 64 -1.78 -20.01 -7.07
C ASP A 64 -0.93 -19.17 -6.11
N TRP A 65 0.12 -18.50 -6.61
CA TRP A 65 1.09 -17.71 -5.87
C TRP A 65 1.85 -18.42 -4.74
N LYS A 66 1.76 -19.74 -4.60
CA LYS A 66 2.28 -20.46 -3.42
C LYS A 66 3.80 -20.54 -3.39
N GLU A 67 4.43 -20.80 -4.52
CA GLU A 67 5.90 -20.89 -4.64
C GLU A 67 6.38 -20.05 -5.81
N VAL A 68 6.89 -18.85 -5.51
CA VAL A 68 7.53 -17.98 -6.48
C VAL A 68 8.98 -18.40 -6.66
N VAL A 69 9.45 -18.39 -7.90
CA VAL A 69 10.87 -18.61 -8.22
C VAL A 69 11.51 -17.37 -8.84
N CYS A 70 12.80 -17.17 -8.62
CA CYS A 70 13.57 -16.08 -9.23
C CYS A 70 15.03 -16.43 -9.47
N ASP A 71 15.67 -15.62 -10.32
CA ASP A 71 17.09 -15.75 -10.69
C ASP A 71 18.05 -15.09 -9.69
N LEU A 72 17.55 -14.48 -8.61
CA LEU A 72 18.36 -13.90 -7.55
C LEU A 72 19.17 -14.95 -6.80
N SER A 73 20.40 -14.60 -6.40
CA SER A 73 21.25 -15.43 -5.56
C SER A 73 20.98 -15.31 -4.05
N PHE A 74 20.34 -14.22 -3.63
CA PHE A 74 20.19 -13.82 -2.21
C PHE A 74 21.52 -13.62 -1.46
N THR A 75 22.63 -13.55 -2.18
CA THR A 75 23.97 -13.37 -1.58
C THR A 75 24.63 -12.06 -2.02
N ASP A 76 24.26 -11.52 -3.18
CA ASP A 76 24.73 -10.20 -3.63
C ASP A 76 23.85 -9.08 -3.04
N LYS A 77 24.46 -8.15 -2.30
CA LYS A 77 23.75 -6.98 -1.76
C LYS A 77 23.12 -6.10 -2.83
N ASN A 78 23.65 -6.11 -4.05
CA ASN A 78 23.07 -5.35 -5.17
C ASN A 78 21.71 -5.93 -5.62
N GLU A 79 21.37 -7.16 -5.21
CA GLU A 79 20.07 -7.77 -5.49
C GLU A 79 18.96 -7.27 -4.56
N ALA A 80 19.32 -6.62 -3.45
CA ALA A 80 18.37 -6.21 -2.41
C ALA A 80 17.24 -5.31 -2.95
N VAL A 81 17.55 -4.45 -3.93
CA VAL A 81 16.56 -3.58 -4.58
C VAL A 81 15.51 -4.40 -5.35
N PHE A 82 15.92 -5.44 -6.07
CA PHE A 82 15.04 -6.32 -6.83
C PHE A 82 14.21 -7.20 -5.90
N LEU A 83 14.84 -7.78 -4.88
CA LEU A 83 14.16 -8.58 -3.87
C LEU A 83 13.08 -7.76 -3.16
N ASN A 84 13.43 -6.56 -2.66
CA ASN A 84 12.46 -5.71 -1.96
C ASN A 84 11.33 -5.25 -2.88
N SER A 85 11.64 -4.88 -4.12
CA SER A 85 10.65 -4.48 -5.13
C SER A 85 9.66 -5.60 -5.42
N PHE A 86 10.16 -6.83 -5.58
CA PHE A 86 9.30 -7.98 -5.80
C PHE A 86 8.49 -8.36 -4.56
N LEU A 87 9.09 -8.36 -3.36
CA LEU A 87 8.34 -8.64 -2.12
C LEU A 87 7.20 -7.62 -1.93
N ARG A 88 7.41 -6.34 -2.26
CA ARG A 88 6.38 -5.29 -2.21
C ARG A 88 5.25 -5.55 -3.21
N LEU A 89 5.56 -6.05 -4.41
CA LEU A 89 4.56 -6.44 -5.42
C LEU A 89 3.79 -7.70 -4.98
N ALA A 90 4.52 -8.78 -4.69
CA ALA A 90 3.99 -10.09 -4.33
C ALA A 90 3.10 -10.01 -3.09
N PHE A 91 3.51 -9.27 -2.06
CA PHE A 91 2.66 -9.02 -0.90
C PHE A 91 1.36 -8.30 -1.29
N GLY A 92 1.44 -7.28 -2.15
CA GLY A 92 0.25 -6.56 -2.62
C GLY A 92 -0.78 -7.47 -3.30
N VAL A 93 -0.31 -8.40 -4.14
CA VAL A 93 -1.18 -9.35 -4.85
C VAL A 93 -1.69 -10.45 -3.92
N THR A 94 -0.82 -11.07 -3.13
CA THR A 94 -1.20 -12.21 -2.27
C THR A 94 -2.06 -11.80 -1.08
N SER A 95 -1.82 -10.63 -0.48
CA SER A 95 -2.61 -10.16 0.68
C SER A 95 -4.05 -9.82 0.33
N ILE A 96 -4.34 -9.35 -0.90
CA ILE A 96 -5.72 -9.14 -1.34
C ILE A 96 -6.42 -10.46 -1.64
N LEU A 97 -5.71 -11.42 -2.24
CA LEU A 97 -6.24 -12.76 -2.54
C LEU A 97 -6.59 -13.54 -1.27
N ALA A 98 -5.75 -13.46 -0.24
CA ALA A 98 -5.92 -14.24 0.99
C ALA A 98 -6.74 -13.52 2.07
N ASN A 99 -6.65 -12.18 2.18
CA ASN A 99 -7.08 -11.49 3.40
C ASN A 99 -7.85 -10.19 3.18
N ARG A 100 -8.36 -9.91 1.96
CA ARG A 100 -9.05 -8.62 1.65
C ARG A 100 -8.24 -7.41 2.12
N THR A 101 -6.92 -7.51 1.97
CA THR A 101 -5.97 -6.48 2.42
C THR A 101 -5.39 -5.78 1.21
N ILE A 102 -5.38 -4.46 1.23
CA ILE A 102 -4.84 -3.62 0.14
C ILE A 102 -3.78 -2.66 0.67
N LYS A 103 -2.83 -2.30 -0.19
CA LYS A 103 -1.89 -1.22 0.09
C LYS A 103 -2.48 0.09 -0.44
N ILE A 104 -2.31 1.16 0.31
CA ILE A 104 -2.76 2.49 -0.11
C ILE A 104 -1.62 3.48 0.04
N HIS A 105 -1.42 4.34 -0.95
CA HIS A 105 -0.44 5.41 -0.89
C HIS A 105 -0.87 6.50 0.09
N ALA A 106 -0.36 6.43 1.32
CA ALA A 106 -0.86 7.25 2.43
C ALA A 106 0.17 7.46 3.55
N SER A 107 -0.09 8.45 4.41
CA SER A 107 0.62 8.62 5.69
C SER A 107 -0.37 8.45 6.83
N VAL A 108 0.02 7.75 7.90
CA VAL A 108 -0.92 7.31 8.94
C VAL A 108 -0.46 7.80 10.30
N THR A 109 -1.29 8.63 10.92
CA THR A 109 -1.15 8.99 12.33
C THR A 109 -2.11 8.17 13.16
N GLU A 110 -1.62 7.69 14.30
CA GLU A 110 -2.37 6.92 15.29
C GLU A 110 -2.39 7.67 16.62
N LEU A 111 -3.52 7.59 17.32
CA LEU A 111 -3.70 8.08 18.68
C LEU A 111 -4.69 7.16 19.40
N ASN A 112 -4.29 6.60 20.54
CA ASN A 112 -5.13 5.77 21.41
C ASN A 112 -5.84 4.61 20.69
N GLY A 113 -5.14 3.92 19.79
CA GLY A 113 -5.65 2.77 19.03
C GLY A 113 -6.49 3.12 17.80
N LYS A 114 -6.68 4.41 17.51
CA LYS A 114 -7.39 4.91 16.33
C LYS A 114 -6.47 5.67 15.39
N ALA A 115 -6.73 5.59 14.10
CA ALA A 115 -5.88 6.17 13.08
C ALA A 115 -6.63 7.03 12.08
N LEU A 116 -5.95 8.07 11.62
CA LEU A 116 -6.30 8.86 10.45
C LEU A 116 -5.36 8.51 9.30
N VAL A 117 -5.93 8.24 8.13
CA VAL A 117 -5.18 7.85 6.93
C VAL A 117 -5.18 9.01 5.94
N PHE A 118 -4.05 9.69 5.83
CA PHE A 118 -3.87 10.85 4.96
C PHE A 118 -3.49 10.43 3.54
N LEU A 119 -4.39 10.70 2.60
CA LEU A 119 -4.24 10.47 1.17
C LEU A 119 -3.77 11.74 0.46
N GLY A 120 -3.24 11.58 -0.75
CA GLY A 120 -2.83 12.70 -1.59
C GLY A 120 -1.81 12.28 -2.63
N LYS A 121 -1.66 13.09 -3.68
CA LYS A 121 -0.61 12.88 -4.67
C LYS A 121 0.78 12.97 -4.02
N SER A 122 1.79 12.42 -4.68
CA SER A 122 3.18 12.64 -4.27
C SER A 122 3.46 14.15 -4.26
N GLY A 123 4.15 14.62 -3.21
CA GLY A 123 4.44 16.05 -3.02
C GLY A 123 3.32 16.91 -2.42
N THR A 124 2.10 16.40 -2.21
CA THR A 124 0.98 17.21 -1.66
C THR A 124 1.10 17.51 -0.16
N GLY A 125 2.07 16.91 0.53
CA GLY A 125 2.38 17.23 1.93
C GLY A 125 1.89 16.23 2.98
N LYS A 126 1.60 14.98 2.63
CA LYS A 126 1.21 13.91 3.57
C LYS A 126 2.17 13.77 4.75
N SER A 127 3.47 13.55 4.48
CA SER A 127 4.49 13.43 5.52
C SER A 127 4.68 14.71 6.32
N THR A 128 4.50 15.89 5.69
CA THR A 128 4.47 17.18 6.39
C THR A 128 3.32 17.23 7.38
N HIS A 129 2.11 16.82 6.98
CA HIS A 129 0.94 16.85 7.85
C HIS A 129 1.07 15.87 9.02
N SER A 130 1.54 14.64 8.78
CA SER A 130 1.81 13.66 9.86
C SER A 130 2.95 14.12 10.80
N ARG A 131 3.92 14.90 10.30
CA ARG A 131 4.93 15.56 11.16
C ARG A 131 4.30 16.63 12.05
N LEU A 132 3.44 17.49 11.51
CA LEU A 132 2.74 18.51 12.29
C LEU A 132 1.80 17.89 13.33
N TRP A 133 1.17 16.76 13.01
CA TRP A 133 0.42 15.99 14.00
C TRP A 133 1.28 15.62 15.20
N ARG A 134 2.49 15.07 14.98
CA ARG A 134 3.43 14.73 16.06
C ARG A 134 3.97 15.95 16.80
N GLU A 135 3.94 17.12 16.18
CA GLU A 135 4.36 18.38 16.80
C GLU A 135 3.27 18.95 17.72
N PHE A 136 2.00 18.86 17.30
CA PHE A 136 0.90 19.56 17.97
C PHE A 136 -0.07 18.66 18.76
N VAL A 137 -0.06 17.35 18.54
CA VAL A 137 -0.94 16.39 19.21
C VAL A 137 -0.09 15.48 20.11
N PRO A 138 -0.13 15.69 21.43
CA PRO A 138 0.54 14.82 22.39
C PRO A 138 0.13 13.36 22.21
N ASP A 139 1.08 12.45 22.48
CA ASP A 139 0.91 10.98 22.46
C ASP A 139 0.53 10.37 21.10
N CYS A 140 0.38 11.17 20.05
CA CYS A 140 0.16 10.64 18.72
C CYS A 140 1.45 10.01 18.17
N THR A 141 1.30 8.98 17.33
CA THR A 141 2.42 8.27 16.72
C THR A 141 2.25 8.17 15.21
N LEU A 142 3.37 8.09 14.49
CA LEU A 142 3.36 7.72 13.07
C LEU A 142 3.28 6.19 12.99
N LEU A 143 2.26 5.65 12.31
CA LEU A 143 2.10 4.21 12.12
C LEU A 143 2.79 3.72 10.84
N ASN A 144 2.64 4.46 9.74
CA ASN A 144 3.34 4.24 8.49
C ASN A 144 3.36 5.54 7.67
N ASP A 145 4.32 5.66 6.75
CA ASP A 145 4.40 6.74 5.78
C ASP A 145 4.75 6.09 4.45
N ASP A 146 3.88 6.19 3.44
CA ASP A 146 3.95 5.67 2.06
C ASP A 146 2.98 4.54 1.71
N GLU A 147 3.07 3.35 2.30
CA GLU A 147 2.22 2.19 1.93
C GLU A 147 1.70 1.42 3.14
N PRO A 148 0.84 2.04 3.99
CA PRO A 148 0.09 1.29 4.99
C PRO A 148 -0.80 0.22 4.35
N LEU A 149 -1.12 -0.79 5.14
CA LEU A 149 -2.01 -1.88 4.75
C LEU A 149 -3.39 -1.64 5.34
N ILE A 150 -4.43 -1.64 4.50
CA ILE A 150 -5.83 -1.56 4.93
C ILE A 150 -6.43 -2.96 4.80
N ARG A 151 -7.00 -3.46 5.89
CA ARG A 151 -7.69 -4.75 5.93
C ARG A 151 -9.14 -4.58 6.32
N VAL A 152 -10.01 -5.25 5.58
CA VAL A 152 -11.43 -5.34 5.86
C VAL A 152 -11.76 -6.74 6.39
N PHE A 153 -12.48 -6.76 7.51
CA PHE A 153 -13.11 -7.95 8.06
C PHE A 153 -14.62 -7.84 7.87
N GLU A 154 -15.34 -8.96 7.97
CA GLU A 154 -16.79 -8.98 7.73
C GLU A 154 -17.54 -8.17 8.80
N ASP A 155 -17.27 -8.46 10.08
CA ASP A 155 -17.97 -7.87 11.23
C ASP A 155 -17.07 -7.09 12.19
N GLU A 156 -15.84 -6.75 11.79
CA GLU A 156 -14.92 -5.95 12.60
C GLU A 156 -14.64 -4.57 11.97
N PRO A 157 -14.19 -3.59 12.77
CA PRO A 157 -13.75 -2.31 12.24
C PRO A 157 -12.66 -2.47 11.19
N VAL A 158 -12.63 -1.54 10.22
CA VAL A 158 -11.53 -1.47 9.25
C VAL A 158 -10.24 -1.19 10.00
N ARG A 159 -9.21 -2.00 9.75
CA ARG A 159 -7.90 -1.88 10.40
C ARG A 159 -6.87 -1.34 9.43
N VAL A 160 -5.99 -0.48 9.94
CA VAL A 160 -4.75 -0.08 9.26
C VAL A 160 -3.56 -0.66 9.99
N TYR A 161 -2.59 -1.15 9.23
CA TYR A 161 -1.34 -1.71 9.73
C TYR A 161 -0.16 -0.92 9.20
N GLY A 162 0.92 -0.90 9.98
CA GLY A 162 2.22 -0.57 9.43
C GLY A 162 2.68 -1.61 8.39
N ALA A 163 3.73 -1.25 7.65
CA ALA A 163 4.32 -2.10 6.62
C ALA A 163 5.84 -2.14 6.79
N PRO A 164 6.51 -3.18 6.27
CA PRO A 164 7.98 -3.22 6.20
C PRO A 164 8.55 -2.22 5.17
N TRP A 165 7.69 -1.44 4.52
CA TRP A 165 8.06 -0.36 3.60
C TRP A 165 7.62 0.99 4.14
N SER A 166 8.48 1.99 3.94
CA SER A 166 8.18 3.38 4.25
C SER A 166 8.75 4.30 3.17
N GLY A 167 8.22 5.51 3.07
CA GLY A 167 8.67 6.57 2.19
C GLY A 167 9.73 7.43 2.84
N SER A 168 9.57 8.75 2.72
CA SER A 168 10.55 9.74 3.17
C SER A 168 10.86 9.68 4.67
N THR A 169 9.91 9.23 5.48
CA THR A 169 10.11 9.01 6.92
C THR A 169 10.30 7.54 7.20
N ALA A 170 11.47 7.15 7.73
CA ALA A 170 11.72 5.77 8.16
C ALA A 170 10.73 5.36 9.26
N CYS A 171 9.80 4.45 8.95
CA CYS A 171 8.76 4.00 9.86
C CYS A 171 8.29 2.58 9.52
N PHE A 172 8.75 1.59 10.27
CA PHE A 172 8.54 0.16 10.01
C PHE A 172 7.87 -0.55 11.19
N ARG A 173 6.71 -0.01 11.62
CA ARG A 173 6.05 -0.49 12.84
C ARG A 173 5.20 -1.72 12.57
N ASN A 174 5.48 -2.80 13.31
CA ASN A 174 4.57 -3.94 13.39
C ASN A 174 3.45 -3.64 14.41
N ALA A 175 2.54 -2.74 14.02
CA ALA A 175 1.43 -2.30 14.85
C ALA A 175 0.18 -2.07 13.98
N SER A 176 -0.98 -1.93 14.62
CA SER A 176 -2.23 -1.64 13.92
C SER A 176 -3.20 -0.81 14.75
N ALA A 177 -4.11 -0.13 14.06
CA ALA A 177 -5.12 0.74 14.64
C ALA A 177 -6.45 0.61 13.89
N GLU A 178 -7.55 0.97 14.55
CA GLU A 178 -8.85 1.15 13.92
C GLU A 178 -8.84 2.41 13.05
N VAL A 179 -9.30 2.32 11.81
CA VAL A 179 -9.39 3.50 10.93
C VAL A 179 -10.61 4.33 11.32
N ALA A 180 -10.37 5.55 11.80
CA ALA A 180 -11.44 6.50 12.13
C ALA A 180 -11.90 7.28 10.89
N ALA A 181 -10.96 7.71 10.03
CA ALA A 181 -11.28 8.40 8.78
C ALA A 181 -10.13 8.35 7.77
N PHE A 182 -10.48 8.48 6.49
CA PHE A 182 -9.54 8.81 5.42
C PHE A 182 -9.63 10.31 5.09
N ILE A 183 -8.51 10.97 4.86
CA ILE A 183 -8.46 12.41 4.57
C ILE A 183 -7.56 12.66 3.36
N HIS A 184 -8.13 13.15 2.27
CA HIS A 184 -7.38 13.55 1.08
C HIS A 184 -6.92 14.99 1.21
N LEU A 185 -5.61 15.20 1.19
CA LEU A 185 -4.97 16.51 1.34
C LEU A 185 -4.93 17.27 0.01
N TYR A 186 -5.25 18.55 0.06
CA TYR A 186 -5.09 19.51 -1.04
C TYR A 186 -4.45 20.78 -0.50
N GLN A 187 -3.42 21.28 -1.19
CA GLN A 187 -2.82 22.57 -0.84
C GLN A 187 -3.80 23.69 -1.15
N SER A 188 -4.00 24.59 -0.19
CA SER A 188 -4.96 25.68 -0.27
C SER A 188 -4.52 26.86 0.62
N PRO A 189 -4.85 28.11 0.26
CA PRO A 189 -4.64 29.26 1.14
C PRO A 189 -5.53 29.23 2.39
N GLU A 190 -6.58 28.40 2.41
CA GLU A 190 -7.53 28.27 3.50
C GLU A 190 -7.60 26.83 4.02
N ASN A 191 -7.83 26.69 5.33
CA ASN A 191 -8.05 25.42 5.99
C ASN A 191 -9.55 25.09 6.00
N ARG A 192 -9.94 23.99 5.35
CA ARG A 192 -11.34 23.53 5.32
C ARG A 192 -11.41 22.01 5.22
N LEU A 193 -12.18 21.42 6.13
CA LEU A 193 -12.45 19.98 6.16
C LEU A 193 -13.87 19.72 5.65
N THR A 194 -13.98 19.00 4.54
CA THR A 194 -15.26 18.70 3.87
C THR A 194 -15.44 17.19 3.77
N ARG A 195 -16.60 16.67 4.16
CA ARG A 195 -16.92 15.24 3.99
C ARG A 195 -17.20 14.94 2.52
N LEU A 196 -16.47 13.99 1.95
CA LEU A 196 -16.72 13.47 0.60
C LEU A 196 -17.83 12.41 0.64
N ARG A 197 -18.62 12.31 -0.42
CA ARG A 197 -19.72 11.33 -0.53
C ARG A 197 -19.69 10.62 -1.88
N ASN A 198 -20.32 9.45 -1.93
CA ASN A 198 -20.58 8.70 -3.16
C ASN A 198 -19.31 8.53 -4.03
N VAL A 199 -19.40 8.95 -5.29
CA VAL A 199 -18.35 8.83 -6.31
C VAL A 199 -17.08 9.59 -5.94
N GLU A 200 -17.17 10.71 -5.21
CA GLU A 200 -16.00 11.49 -4.81
C GLU A 200 -15.15 10.74 -3.78
N ALA A 201 -15.80 10.12 -2.79
CA ALA A 201 -15.13 9.30 -1.78
C ALA A 201 -14.51 8.05 -2.43
N LEU A 202 -15.24 7.40 -3.33
CA LEU A 202 -14.75 6.26 -4.11
C LEU A 202 -13.52 6.63 -4.93
N SER A 203 -13.60 7.69 -5.73
CA SER A 203 -12.50 8.12 -6.60
C SER A 203 -11.27 8.50 -5.80
N SER A 204 -11.44 9.17 -4.66
CA SER A 204 -10.36 9.57 -3.76
C SER A 204 -9.58 8.36 -3.21
N LEU A 205 -10.30 7.36 -2.68
CA LEU A 205 -9.69 6.20 -2.06
C LEU A 205 -9.14 5.22 -3.11
N TYR A 206 -9.91 4.96 -4.17
CA TYR A 206 -9.52 4.06 -5.26
C TYR A 206 -8.26 4.57 -5.98
N ALA A 207 -8.15 5.87 -6.27
CA ALA A 207 -6.96 6.43 -6.90
C ALA A 207 -5.69 6.35 -6.04
N SER A 208 -5.83 6.12 -4.73
CA SER A 208 -4.71 5.97 -3.80
C SER A 208 -4.33 4.51 -3.57
N ALA A 209 -5.16 3.53 -3.97
CA ALA A 209 -4.87 2.12 -3.78
C ALA A 209 -3.82 1.61 -4.79
N ALA A 210 -2.90 0.77 -4.33
CA ALA A 210 -1.95 0.09 -5.21
C ALA A 210 -2.66 -1.04 -5.98
N MET A 211 -2.45 -1.10 -7.29
CA MET A 211 -3.11 -2.08 -8.16
C MET A 211 -2.14 -2.61 -9.22
N LEU A 212 -2.36 -3.85 -9.63
CA LEU A 212 -1.71 -4.43 -10.80
C LEU A 212 -2.49 -4.01 -12.06
N ARG A 213 -1.93 -3.09 -12.86
CA ARG A 213 -2.69 -2.47 -13.96
C ARG A 213 -3.00 -3.43 -15.11
N SER A 214 -2.22 -4.48 -15.31
CA SER A 214 -2.48 -5.51 -16.31
C SER A 214 -3.51 -6.55 -15.87
N ASP A 215 -3.95 -6.56 -14.60
CA ASP A 215 -4.82 -7.60 -14.06
C ASP A 215 -6.21 -7.03 -13.70
N ALA A 216 -7.21 -7.41 -14.49
CA ALA A 216 -8.60 -7.01 -14.25
C ALA A 216 -9.16 -7.60 -12.95
N GLY A 217 -8.84 -8.87 -12.63
CA GLY A 217 -9.29 -9.53 -11.41
C GLY A 217 -8.67 -8.94 -10.15
N ASN A 218 -7.46 -8.40 -10.23
CA ASN A 218 -6.85 -7.61 -9.16
C ASN A 218 -7.62 -6.29 -8.94
N LYS A 219 -7.91 -5.55 -10.02
CA LYS A 219 -8.67 -4.29 -9.94
C LYS A 219 -10.06 -4.47 -9.34
N ASP A 220 -10.78 -5.50 -9.75
CA ASP A 220 -12.12 -5.79 -9.23
C ASP A 220 -12.08 -6.06 -7.73
N ARG A 221 -11.11 -6.87 -7.26
CA ARG A 221 -10.93 -7.11 -5.82
C ARG A 221 -10.54 -5.84 -5.06
N VAL A 222 -9.71 -4.98 -5.63
CA VAL A 222 -9.36 -3.69 -5.00
C VAL A 222 -10.60 -2.82 -4.89
N LEU A 223 -11.43 -2.76 -5.93
CA LEU A 223 -12.69 -2.03 -5.93
C LEU A 223 -13.64 -2.56 -4.85
N ASP A 224 -13.75 -3.88 -4.69
CA ASP A 224 -14.58 -4.52 -3.66
C ASP A 224 -14.11 -4.16 -2.24
N VAL A 225 -12.80 -4.17 -1.99
CA VAL A 225 -12.24 -3.75 -0.69
C VAL A 225 -12.51 -2.28 -0.44
N VAL A 226 -12.27 -1.42 -1.42
CA VAL A 226 -12.55 0.02 -1.33
C VAL A 226 -14.03 0.28 -1.04
N ALA A 227 -14.95 -0.39 -1.76
CA ALA A 227 -16.39 -0.28 -1.52
C ALA A 227 -16.76 -0.70 -0.08
N ALA A 228 -16.18 -1.80 0.41
CA ALA A 228 -16.41 -2.28 1.77
C ALA A 228 -15.86 -1.32 2.85
N VAL A 229 -14.75 -0.62 2.57
CA VAL A 229 -14.24 0.44 3.45
C VAL A 229 -15.23 1.61 3.52
N LEU A 230 -15.74 2.08 2.38
CA LEU A 230 -16.63 3.23 2.29
C LEU A 230 -17.99 3.03 2.98
N GLN A 231 -18.41 1.78 3.18
CA GLN A 231 -19.60 1.44 3.97
C GLN A 231 -19.41 1.71 5.47
N ARG A 232 -18.16 1.73 5.97
CA ARG A 232 -17.84 1.75 7.40
C ARG A 232 -17.09 3.01 7.84
N VAL A 233 -16.23 3.54 6.97
CA VAL A 233 -15.29 4.61 7.31
C VAL A 233 -15.55 5.85 6.44
N PRO A 234 -15.71 7.05 7.04
CA PRO A 234 -15.90 8.27 6.28
C PRO A 234 -14.60 8.73 5.59
N VAL A 235 -14.77 9.37 4.43
CA VAL A 235 -13.69 10.02 3.68
C VAL A 235 -13.92 11.53 3.68
N TYR A 236 -12.85 12.28 3.92
CA TYR A 236 -12.84 13.74 3.91
C TYR A 236 -11.84 14.27 2.90
N ARG A 237 -12.07 15.50 2.48
CA ARG A 237 -11.11 16.37 1.82
C ARG A 237 -10.67 17.42 2.83
N LEU A 238 -9.36 17.61 2.96
CA LEU A 238 -8.77 18.71 3.69
C LEU A 238 -8.06 19.62 2.68
N ASP A 239 -8.66 20.78 2.43
CA ASP A 239 -7.95 21.93 1.86
C ASP A 239 -7.12 22.54 3.00
N CYS A 240 -5.80 22.66 2.87
CA CYS A 240 -4.99 23.16 3.99
C CYS A 240 -3.68 23.88 3.64
N ARG A 241 -3.30 24.74 4.59
CA ARG A 241 -1.93 25.20 4.84
C ARG A 241 -1.24 24.25 5.84
N PRO A 242 0.11 24.21 5.89
CA PRO A 242 0.83 23.36 6.84
C PRO A 242 0.95 24.02 8.23
N ASP A 243 -0.17 24.22 8.92
CA ASP A 243 -0.24 24.88 10.23
C ASP A 243 -1.05 24.09 11.27
N TYR A 244 -1.13 24.64 12.49
CA TYR A 244 -1.85 24.05 13.62
C TYR A 244 -3.36 23.90 13.34
N GLU A 245 -3.97 24.85 12.65
CA GLU A 245 -5.41 24.83 12.37
C GLU A 245 -5.79 23.61 11.51
N ALA A 246 -4.97 23.27 10.50
CA ALA A 246 -5.16 22.06 9.70
C ALA A 246 -5.11 20.76 10.53
N VAL A 247 -4.20 20.70 11.52
CA VAL A 247 -4.10 19.57 12.45
C VAL A 247 -5.32 19.52 13.38
N SER A 248 -5.74 20.67 13.92
CA SER A 248 -6.90 20.78 14.80
C SER A 248 -8.19 20.29 14.12
N LEU A 249 -8.41 20.68 12.85
CA LEU A 249 -9.55 20.22 12.05
C LEU A 249 -9.60 18.69 11.94
N THR A 250 -8.48 18.05 11.61
CA THR A 250 -8.44 16.59 11.49
C THR A 250 -8.46 15.89 12.84
N ARG A 251 -7.88 16.47 13.90
CA ARG A 251 -7.91 15.93 15.26
C ARG A 251 -9.34 15.82 15.80
N SER A 252 -10.24 16.70 15.38
CA SER A 252 -11.67 16.63 15.73
C SER A 252 -12.39 15.36 15.22
N LEU A 253 -11.79 14.61 14.29
CA LEU A 253 -12.33 13.34 13.80
C LEU A 253 -11.99 12.14 14.70
N LEU A 254 -11.11 12.32 15.68
CA LEU A 254 -10.78 11.33 16.68
C LEU A 254 -11.50 11.67 18.00
N PRO A 255 -11.88 10.66 18.80
CA PRO A 255 -12.48 10.88 20.13
C PRO A 255 -11.52 11.56 21.12
#